data_AF-A0A7C3T845-F1
#
_entry.id   AF-A0A7C3T845-F1
#
_cell.length_a   1.000
_cell.length_b   1.000
_cell.length_c   1.000
_cell.angle_alpha   90.00
_cell.angle_beta   90.00
_cell.angle_gamma   90.00
#
_symmetry.space_group_name_H-M   'P 1'
#
loop_
_entity.id
_entity.type
_entity.pdbx_description
1 polymer ?
#
loop_
_entity_poly.entity_id
_entity_poly.type
_entity_poly.pdbx_seq_one_letter_code
_entity_poly.pdbx_strand_id
1 'polypeptide(L)'
;MIQCKDCEYYQIEPDNRRTFRCDPFATIKEPECLAKWQLIRLDMLVASYQGMLQWYRRIAPLTDKMLKYMKREIEEMEEGDSWKFQDESDPEIEPFDNDPDQPPEP
;
A
#
# COMPACT_ATOMS: atom_id res chain seq x y z
N MET A 1 23.56 10.44 35.48
CA MET A 1 23.49 9.83 34.14
C MET A 1 24.29 8.53 34.10
N ILE A 2 23.61 7.44 34.41
CA ILE A 2 24.14 6.08 34.29
C ILE A 2 24.31 5.73 32.80
N GLN A 3 25.42 5.09 32.46
CA GLN A 3 25.59 4.50 31.12
C GLN A 3 24.88 3.15 31.10
N CYS A 4 24.31 2.75 29.95
CA CYS A 4 23.58 1.48 29.88
C CYS A 4 24.47 0.28 30.23
N LYS A 5 25.78 0.33 29.92
CA LYS A 5 26.76 -0.70 30.30
C LYS A 5 26.89 -0.92 31.82
N ASP A 6 26.53 0.08 32.61
CA ASP A 6 26.63 0.07 34.06
C ASP A 6 25.26 -0.20 34.72
N CYS A 7 24.23 -0.51 33.92
CA CYS A 7 22.86 -0.76 34.37
C CYS A 7 22.59 -2.26 34.55
N GLU A 8 21.91 -2.64 35.64
CA GLU A 8 21.54 -4.04 35.95
C GLU A 8 20.62 -4.69 34.90
N TYR A 9 19.87 -3.88 34.14
CA TYR A 9 18.98 -4.33 33.07
C TYR A 9 19.68 -4.49 31.72
N TYR A 10 20.98 -4.22 31.64
CA TYR A 10 21.76 -4.37 30.42
C TYR A 10 22.62 -5.63 30.48
N GLN A 11 22.54 -6.44 29.42
CA GLN A 11 23.29 -7.67 29.31
C GLN A 11 23.98 -7.73 27.94
N ILE A 12 25.21 -8.21 27.94
CA ILE A 12 25.94 -8.57 26.72
C ILE A 12 26.01 -10.09 26.69
N GLU A 13 25.42 -10.70 25.69
CA GLU A 13 25.50 -12.15 25.46
C GLU A 13 26.87 -12.54 24.87
N PRO A 14 27.26 -13.83 24.92
CA PRO A 14 28.56 -14.29 24.43
C PRO A 14 28.85 -13.94 22.96
N ASP A 15 27.79 -13.77 22.15
CA ASP A 15 27.86 -13.36 20.74
C ASP A 15 27.95 -11.83 20.56
N ASN A 16 28.32 -11.09 21.61
CA ASN A 16 28.36 -9.63 21.64
C ASN A 16 27.00 -8.94 21.35
N ARG A 17 25.91 -9.71 21.40
CA ARG A 17 24.54 -9.20 21.27
C ARG A 17 24.17 -8.43 22.53
N ARG A 18 23.69 -7.21 22.34
CA ARG A 18 23.27 -6.32 23.42
C ARG A 18 21.78 -6.49 23.67
N THR A 19 21.42 -6.87 24.89
CA THR A 19 20.03 -7.07 25.30
C THR A 19 19.68 -6.08 26.41
N PHE A 20 18.62 -5.30 26.20
CA PHE A 20 18.08 -4.35 27.17
C PHE A 20 16.79 -4.92 27.77
N ARG A 21 16.78 -5.18 29.08
CA ARG A 21 15.62 -5.69 29.83
C ARG A 21 14.87 -4.61 30.62
N CYS A 22 15.15 -3.34 30.33
CA CYS A 22 14.46 -2.22 30.98
C CYS A 22 13.03 -2.07 30.44
N ASP A 23 12.10 -1.91 31.37
CA ASP A 23 10.69 -1.62 31.14
C ASP A 23 10.46 -0.11 31.36
N PRO A 24 10.02 0.64 30.33
CA PRO A 24 9.72 2.07 30.42
C PRO A 24 8.78 2.48 31.55
N PHE A 25 7.93 1.56 32.02
CA PHE A 25 6.89 1.86 33.00
C PHE A 25 7.20 1.34 34.41
N ALA A 26 8.14 0.42 34.55
CA ALA A 26 8.41 -0.26 35.82
C ALA A 26 9.86 -0.13 36.31
N THR A 27 10.85 -0.11 35.40
CA THR A 27 12.26 -0.29 35.78
C THR A 27 13.20 0.80 35.26
N ILE A 28 12.64 1.97 34.93
CA ILE A 28 13.41 3.17 34.59
C ILE A 28 14.12 3.70 35.84
N LYS A 29 15.46 3.83 35.76
CA LYS A 29 16.31 4.37 36.84
C LYS A 29 16.43 5.89 36.82
N GLU A 30 16.50 6.47 35.63
CA GLU A 30 16.70 7.90 35.41
C GLU A 30 15.84 8.36 34.22
N PRO A 31 15.37 9.62 34.19
CA PRO A 31 14.52 10.11 33.10
C PRO A 31 15.19 10.00 31.72
N GLU A 32 16.51 10.10 31.65
CA GLU A 32 17.28 9.94 30.41
C GLU A 32 17.22 8.52 29.84
N CYS A 33 16.87 7.51 30.65
CA CYS A 33 16.64 6.15 30.15
C CYS A 33 15.44 6.10 29.21
N LEU A 34 14.40 6.90 29.44
CA LEU A 34 13.25 7.00 28.53
C LEU A 34 13.67 7.57 27.18
N ALA A 35 14.49 8.63 27.18
CA ALA A 35 15.02 9.22 25.95
C ALA A 35 15.87 8.21 25.16
N LYS A 36 16.76 7.47 25.83
CA LYS A 36 17.54 6.38 25.20
C LYS A 36 16.64 5.30 24.62
N TRP A 37 15.57 4.93 25.33
CA TRP A 37 14.61 3.93 24.87
C TRP A 37 13.85 4.40 23.63
N GLN A 38 13.42 5.66 23.62
CA GLN A 38 12.81 6.30 22.45
C GLN A 38 13.76 6.28 21.24
N LEU A 39 15.04 6.63 21.44
CA LEU A 39 16.04 6.60 20.37
C LEU A 39 16.23 5.19 19.79
N ILE A 40 16.32 4.16 20.64
CA ILE A 40 16.44 2.77 20.19
C ILE A 40 15.22 2.34 19.37
N ARG A 41 14.00 2.69 19.82
CA ARG A 41 12.77 2.37 19.07
C ARG A 41 12.68 3.11 17.74
N LEU A 42 13.09 4.37 17.71
CA LEU A 42 13.12 5.15 16.48
C LEU A 42 14.12 4.57 15.47
N ASP A 43 15.30 4.16 15.93
CA ASP A 43 16.30 3.51 15.08
C ASP A 43 15.76 2.20 14.47
N MET A 44 15.11 1.36 15.27
CA MET A 44 14.43 0.15 14.77
C MET A 44 13.34 0.45 13.73
N LEU A 45 12.57 1.52 13.92
CA LEU A 45 11.53 1.94 12.99
C LEU A 45 12.13 2.47 11.68
N VAL A 46 13.22 3.24 11.76
CA VAL A 46 13.93 3.72 10.56
C VAL A 46 14.52 2.55 9.78
N ALA A 47 15.16 1.60 10.45
CA ALA A 47 15.70 0.40 9.82
C ALA A 47 14.62 -0.43 9.12
N SER A 48 13.45 -0.62 9.74
CA SER A 48 12.34 -1.35 9.13
C SER A 48 11.76 -0.62 7.92
N TYR A 49 11.61 0.70 8.00
CA TYR A 49 11.15 1.53 6.89
C TYR A 49 12.13 1.49 5.71
N GLN A 50 13.44 1.56 5.97
CA GLN A 50 14.46 1.40 4.93
C GLN A 50 14.39 0.02 4.26
N GLY A 51 14.18 -1.05 5.03
CA GLY A 51 13.96 -2.40 4.48
C GLY A 51 12.72 -2.47 3.59
N MET A 52 11.62 -1.83 4.00
CA MET A 52 10.38 -1.73 3.22
C MET A 52 10.61 -1.00 1.90
N LEU A 53 11.33 0.13 1.90
CA LEU A 53 11.66 0.87 0.68
C LEU A 53 12.51 0.04 -0.29
N GLN A 54 13.47 -0.73 0.22
CA GLN A 54 14.28 -1.62 -0.62
C GLN A 54 13.42 -2.73 -1.25
N TRP A 55 12.49 -3.28 -0.47
CA TRP A 55 11.53 -4.26 -0.97
C TRP A 55 10.63 -3.69 -2.07
N TYR A 56 10.06 -2.50 -1.87
CA TYR A 56 9.26 -1.84 -2.90
C TYR A 56 10.04 -1.56 -4.17
N ARG A 57 11.30 -1.11 -4.06
CA ARG A 57 12.17 -0.92 -5.23
C ARG A 57 12.40 -2.22 -6.01
N ARG A 58 12.49 -3.36 -5.32
CA ARG A 58 12.66 -4.68 -5.95
C ARG A 58 11.39 -5.17 -6.64
N ILE A 59 10.22 -4.85 -6.09
CA ILE A 59 8.92 -5.28 -6.64
C ILE A 59 8.40 -4.36 -7.74
N ALA A 60 8.77 -3.08 -7.75
CA ALA A 60 8.36 -2.10 -8.77
C ALA A 60 8.39 -2.62 -10.23
N PRO A 61 9.46 -3.27 -10.74
CA PRO A 61 9.47 -3.76 -12.11
C PRO A 61 8.54 -4.96 -12.35
N LEU A 62 8.24 -5.76 -11.32
CA LEU A 62 7.28 -6.86 -11.41
C LEU A 62 5.85 -6.31 -11.48
N THR A 63 5.54 -5.32 -10.64
CA THR A 63 4.24 -4.64 -10.69
C THR A 63 4.02 -3.97 -12.05
N ASP A 64 5.04 -3.32 -12.62
CA ASP A 64 4.94 -2.73 -13.96
C ASP A 64 4.65 -3.78 -15.04
N LYS A 65 5.31 -4.94 -14.97
CA LYS A 65 5.06 -6.04 -15.93
C LYS A 65 3.67 -6.63 -15.78
N MET A 66 3.21 -6.83 -14.54
CA MET A 66 1.88 -7.36 -14.26
C MET A 66 0.80 -6.40 -14.77
N LEU A 67 0.95 -5.10 -14.53
CA LEU A 67 0.01 -4.07 -15.01
C LEU A 67 -0.03 -4.02 -16.55
N LYS A 68 1.13 -4.11 -17.22
CA LYS A 68 1.18 -4.17 -18.69
C LYS A 68 0.50 -5.41 -19.25
N TYR A 69 0.73 -6.56 -18.64
CA TYR A 69 0.10 -7.82 -19.05
C TYR A 69 -1.42 -7.74 -18.87
N MET A 70 -1.87 -7.30 -17.70
CA MET A 70 -3.30 -7.15 -17.40
C MET A 70 -4.00 -6.20 -18.38
N LYS A 71 -3.36 -5.07 -18.74
CA LYS A 71 -3.90 -4.16 -19.77
C LYS A 71 -4.11 -4.86 -21.10
N ARG A 72 -3.11 -5.61 -21.56
CA ARG A 72 -3.21 -6.35 -22.82
C ARG A 72 -4.33 -7.38 -22.80
N GLU A 73 -4.50 -8.13 -21.71
CA GLU A 73 -5.60 -9.10 -21.59
C GLU A 73 -6.98 -8.41 -21.62
N ILE A 74 -7.11 -7.24 -20.99
CA ILE A 74 -8.35 -6.45 -21.06
C ILE A 74 -8.61 -5.99 -22.50
N GLU A 75 -7.59 -5.47 -23.18
CA GLU A 75 -7.69 -5.05 -24.59
C GLU A 75 -8.09 -6.22 -25.50
N GLU A 76 -7.50 -7.41 -25.32
CA GLU A 76 -7.85 -8.62 -26.06
C GLU A 76 -9.28 -9.10 -25.78
N MET A 77 -9.78 -8.96 -24.54
CA MET A 77 -11.17 -9.25 -24.20
C MET A 77 -12.15 -8.25 -24.81
N GLU A 78 -11.83 -6.95 -24.81
CA GLU A 78 -12.65 -5.90 -25.41
C GLU A 78 -12.75 -6.07 -26.94
N GLU A 79 -11.64 -6.37 -27.61
CA GLU A 79 -11.63 -6.72 -29.04
C GLU A 79 -12.42 -8.01 -29.32
N GLY A 80 -12.29 -9.01 -28.44
CA GLY A 80 -13.02 -10.27 -28.53
C GLY A 80 -14.52 -10.15 -28.22
N ASP A 81 -14.97 -9.07 -27.58
CA ASP A 81 -16.38 -8.78 -27.32
C ASP A 81 -16.97 -7.75 -28.30
N SER A 82 -16.15 -7.11 -29.14
CA SER A 82 -16.58 -6.08 -30.09
C SER A 82 -17.60 -6.60 -31.12
N TRP A 83 -17.55 -7.89 -31.45
CA TRP A 83 -18.53 -8.53 -32.35
C TRP A 83 -19.95 -8.56 -31.77
N LYS A 84 -20.11 -8.47 -30.44
CA LYS A 84 -21.44 -8.48 -29.77
C LYS A 84 -22.13 -7.12 -29.84
N PHE A 85 -21.36 -6.04 -30.03
CA PHE A 85 -21.86 -4.67 -30.04
C PHE A 85 -21.93 -4.06 -31.45
N GLN A 86 -21.38 -4.74 -32.46
CA GLN A 86 -21.38 -4.25 -33.84
C GLN A 86 -22.77 -4.32 -34.50
N ASP A 87 -23.68 -5.15 -33.98
CA ASP A 87 -25.06 -5.33 -34.47
C ASP A 87 -26.07 -4.35 -33.85
N GLU A 88 -25.69 -3.56 -32.83
CA GLU A 88 -26.57 -2.57 -32.17
C GLU A 88 -26.24 -1.11 -32.57
N SER A 89 -25.35 -0.91 -33.54
CA SER A 89 -24.92 0.42 -34.01
C SER A 89 -25.40 0.76 -35.42
N ASP A 90 -26.53 0.19 -35.85
CA ASP A 90 -27.30 0.74 -36.97
C ASP A 90 -28.42 1.62 -36.40
N PRO A 91 -28.31 2.96 -36.43
CA PRO A 91 -29.42 3.83 -36.11
C PRO A 91 -30.39 3.81 -37.29
N GLU A 92 -31.15 2.72 -37.43
CA GLU A 92 -32.47 2.80 -38.05
C GLU A 92 -33.32 3.67 -37.11
N ILE A 93 -33.20 4.98 -37.31
CA ILE A 93 -34.19 5.94 -36.85
C ILE A 93 -35.47 5.56 -37.60
N GLU A 94 -36.30 4.71 -37.01
CA GLU A 94 -37.65 4.54 -37.48
C GLU A 94 -38.32 5.93 -37.41
N PRO A 95 -38.88 6.43 -38.53
CA PRO A 95 -39.61 7.68 -38.49
C PRO A 95 -40.80 7.45 -37.56
N PHE A 96 -40.80 8.14 -36.41
CA PHE A 96 -41.95 8.28 -35.53
C PHE A 96 -43.20 8.46 -36.38
N ASP A 97 -44.09 7.47 -36.35
CA ASP A 97 -45.40 7.57 -36.98
C ASP A 97 -46.05 8.87 -36.49
N ASN A 98 -46.31 9.79 -37.44
CA ASN A 98 -47.18 10.92 -37.21
C ASN A 98 -48.57 10.35 -36.93
N ASP A 99 -48.93 10.24 -35.65
CA ASP A 99 -50.27 9.87 -35.23
C ASP A 99 -51.22 11.01 -35.66
N PRO A 100 -52.10 10.80 -36.67
CA PRO A 100 -52.88 11.89 -37.27
C PRO A 100 -53.98 12.46 -36.36
N ASP A 101 -54.17 11.87 -35.16
CA ASP A 101 -55.25 12.20 -34.25
C ASP A 101 -54.82 12.99 -33.00
N GLN A 102 -53.61 13.56 -32.96
CA GLN A 102 -53.22 14.43 -31.84
C GLN A 102 -53.75 15.87 -32.06
N PRO A 103 -54.71 16.36 -31.24
CA PRO A 103 -55.21 17.72 -31.39
C PRO A 103 -54.12 18.74 -30.99
N PRO A 104 -54.05 19.91 -31.65
CA PRO A 104 -53.11 20.95 -31.25
C PRO A 104 -53.48 21.47 -29.86
N GLU A 105 -52.54 21.37 -28.92
CA GLU A 105 -52.68 21.99 -27.60
C GLU A 105 -52.62 23.53 -27.73
N PRO A 106 -53.38 24.27 -26.90
CA PRO A 106 -53.57 25.73 -27.00
C PRO A 106 -52.35 26.58 -26.65
#